data_AF-Q54F36-F1
#
_entry.id   AF-Q54F36-F1
#
_cell.length_a   1.000
_cell.length_b   1.000
_cell.length_c   1.000
_cell.angle_alpha   90.00
_cell.angle_beta   90.00
_cell.angle_gamma   90.00
#
_symmetry.space_group_name_H-M   'P 1'
#
loop_
_entity.id
_entity.type
_entity.pdbx_description
1 polymer ?
#
loop_
_entity_poly.entity_id
_entity_poly.type
_entity_poly.pdbx_seq_one_letter_code
_entity_poly.pdbx_strand_id
1 'polypeptide(L)'
;MFKTLSKSIGFLVAIIALVKGDTYTCSQMQSLAEGYFRGPTLTTMLCISYYESTYNTQAINPTSKAAGLFQILPEHCGELCKTCTTPSDLLNPTINTECAKSILNSQGFKAWTTYASGDCKNWNKCVAPSASTHAASTHGSTGPSTHGSTTHGSTTSTTYTSGASSGLFDFKANNGGGQDMVKYF
;
A
#
# COMPACT_ATOMS: atom_id res chain seq x y z
N MET A 1 -37.26 60.42 -0.61
CA MET A 1 -37.20 59.21 0.23
C MET A 1 -35.82 58.59 0.09
N PHE A 2 -35.01 58.64 1.15
CA PHE A 2 -33.60 58.24 1.12
C PHE A 2 -33.42 56.75 1.47
N LYS A 3 -32.68 56.08 0.58
CA LYS A 3 -31.97 54.79 0.60
C LYS A 3 -31.78 54.10 1.97
N THR A 4 -32.05 52.79 2.00
CA THR A 4 -31.44 51.84 2.94
C THR A 4 -30.71 50.76 2.13
N LEU A 5 -29.38 50.75 2.24
CA LEU A 5 -28.46 49.80 1.61
C LEU A 5 -28.10 48.73 2.66
N SER A 6 -28.66 47.53 2.54
CA SER A 6 -28.34 46.39 3.42
C SER A 6 -26.98 45.80 3.08
N LYS A 7 -26.07 45.81 4.07
CA LYS A 7 -24.74 45.17 4.01
C LYS A 7 -24.87 43.71 4.45
N SER A 8 -24.56 42.78 3.55
CA SER A 8 -24.41 41.35 3.87
C SER A 8 -23.00 41.09 4.42
N ILE A 9 -22.90 40.62 5.66
CA ILE A 9 -21.66 40.09 6.25
C ILE A 9 -21.71 38.57 6.07
N GLY A 10 -20.97 38.06 5.08
CA GLY A 10 -20.73 36.63 4.91
C GLY A 10 -19.54 36.22 5.77
N PHE A 11 -19.78 35.41 6.81
CA PHE A 11 -18.74 34.78 7.61
C PHE A 11 -18.32 33.48 6.92
N LEU A 12 -17.20 33.50 6.18
CA LEU A 12 -16.61 32.31 5.60
C LEU A 12 -15.60 31.74 6.60
N VAL A 13 -16.00 30.72 7.35
CA VAL A 13 -15.12 29.99 8.28
C VAL A 13 -14.28 29.03 7.45
N ALA A 14 -13.04 29.42 7.15
CA ALA A 14 -12.03 28.52 6.61
C ALA A 14 -11.51 27.63 7.76
N ILE A 15 -11.92 26.37 7.79
CA ILE A 15 -11.34 25.37 8.69
C ILE A 15 -9.95 25.01 8.13
N ILE A 16 -8.90 25.62 8.69
CA ILE A 16 -7.52 25.20 8.43
C ILE A 16 -7.28 23.93 9.26
N ALA A 17 -7.51 22.76 8.66
CA ALA A 17 -7.04 21.50 9.22
C ALA A 17 -5.51 21.51 9.20
N LEU A 18 -4.91 21.69 10.37
CA LEU A 18 -3.49 21.44 10.59
C LEU A 18 -3.27 19.93 10.40
N VAL A 19 -2.91 19.53 9.19
CA VAL A 19 -2.49 18.16 8.90
C VAL A 19 -1.16 17.96 9.62
N LYS A 20 -1.22 17.41 10.84
CA LYS A 20 -0.04 16.81 11.46
C LYS A 20 0.41 15.69 10.54
N GLY A 21 1.68 15.74 10.15
CA GLY A 21 2.21 14.73 9.26
C GLY A 21 2.28 13.39 9.92
N ASP A 22 1.46 12.47 9.41
CA ASP A 22 1.45 11.10 9.89
C ASP A 22 2.39 10.27 9.03
N THR A 23 3.28 9.55 9.70
CA THR A 23 4.02 8.44 9.10
C THR A 23 3.12 7.21 9.17
N TYR A 24 2.71 6.70 8.01
CA TYR A 24 1.83 5.55 7.95
C TYR A 24 2.57 4.29 8.37
N THR A 25 1.89 3.43 9.14
CA THR A 25 2.32 2.05 9.33
C THR A 25 2.17 1.27 8.02
N CYS A 26 2.86 0.14 7.91
CA CYS A 26 2.71 -0.76 6.76
C CYS A 26 1.24 -1.11 6.48
N SER A 27 0.44 -1.40 7.51
CA SER A 27 -0.99 -1.71 7.34
C SER A 27 -1.79 -0.53 6.81
N GLN A 28 -1.54 0.69 7.31
CA GLN A 28 -2.22 1.89 6.79
C GLN A 28 -1.83 2.15 5.33
N MET A 29 -0.55 2.01 4.98
CA MET A 29 -0.09 2.19 3.61
C MET A 29 -0.66 1.12 2.67
N GLN A 30 -0.74 -0.14 3.11
CA GLN A 30 -1.39 -1.22 2.35
C GLN A 30 -2.86 -0.91 2.09
N SER A 31 -3.63 -0.58 3.14
CA SER A 31 -5.06 -0.28 3.00
C SER A 31 -5.31 0.91 2.06
N LEU A 32 -4.47 1.95 2.11
CA LEU A 32 -4.54 3.06 1.17
C LEU A 32 -4.21 2.63 -0.27
N ALA A 33 -3.07 1.97 -0.46
CA ALA A 33 -2.56 1.60 -1.78
C ALA A 33 -3.43 0.54 -2.48
N GLU A 34 -4.12 -0.32 -1.73
CA GLU A 34 -5.14 -1.25 -2.22
C GLU A 34 -6.37 -0.52 -2.79
N GLY A 35 -6.55 0.78 -2.59
CA GLY A 35 -7.51 1.58 -3.37
C GLY A 35 -7.11 1.74 -4.85
N TYR A 36 -5.81 1.65 -5.15
CA TYR A 36 -5.24 2.15 -6.40
C TYR A 36 -4.48 1.10 -7.22
N PHE A 37 -3.80 0.16 -6.54
CA PHE A 37 -2.90 -0.83 -7.13
C PHE A 37 -3.28 -2.27 -6.74
N ARG A 38 -2.85 -3.26 -7.53
CA ARG A 38 -3.12 -4.70 -7.27
C ARG A 38 -1.89 -5.54 -7.55
N GLY A 39 -1.83 -6.73 -6.95
CA GLY A 39 -0.83 -7.76 -7.24
C GLY A 39 0.62 -7.26 -7.13
N PRO A 40 1.53 -7.64 -8.04
CA PRO A 40 2.92 -7.20 -8.01
C PRO A 40 3.10 -5.66 -8.09
N THR A 41 2.17 -4.95 -8.75
CA THR A 41 2.19 -3.49 -8.81
C THR A 41 1.99 -2.88 -7.42
N LEU A 42 1.07 -3.42 -6.62
CA LEU A 42 0.88 -2.97 -5.24
C LEU A 42 2.16 -3.10 -4.43
N THR A 43 2.79 -4.29 -4.43
CA THR A 43 4.07 -4.51 -3.72
C THR A 43 5.15 -3.54 -4.17
N THR A 44 5.25 -3.28 -5.48
CA THR A 44 6.24 -2.36 -6.03
C THR A 44 5.98 -0.92 -5.58
N MET A 45 4.73 -0.46 -5.56
CA MET A 45 4.38 0.89 -5.09
C MET A 45 4.58 1.04 -3.57
N LEU A 46 4.31 -0.01 -2.79
CA LEU A 46 4.65 -0.02 -1.35
C LEU A 46 6.15 0.09 -1.11
N CYS A 47 6.97 -0.52 -1.97
CA CYS A 47 8.42 -0.36 -1.92
C CYS A 47 8.85 1.07 -2.28
N ILE A 48 8.32 1.62 -3.38
CA ILE A 48 8.64 2.99 -3.81
C ILE A 48 8.33 3.96 -2.68
N SER A 49 7.10 3.98 -2.16
CA SER A 49 6.72 4.90 -1.07
C SER A 49 7.55 4.73 0.20
N TYR A 50 8.04 3.52 0.49
CA TYR A 50 8.94 3.29 1.62
C TYR A 50 10.28 4.00 1.44
N TYR A 51 10.90 3.89 0.27
CA TYR A 51 12.19 4.53 0.02
C TYR A 51 12.07 6.03 -0.26
N GLU A 52 11.00 6.46 -0.91
CA GLU A 52 10.76 7.87 -1.24
C GLU A 52 10.45 8.71 0.02
N SER A 53 9.71 8.17 0.99
CA SER A 53 9.24 8.97 2.14
C SER A 53 9.28 8.27 3.49
N THR A 54 9.66 6.98 3.55
CA THR A 54 9.42 6.14 4.73
C THR A 54 7.95 6.18 5.19
N TYR A 55 7.03 6.27 4.22
CA TYR A 55 5.59 6.44 4.44
C TYR A 55 5.17 7.74 5.15
N ASN A 56 6.02 8.76 5.16
CA ASN A 56 5.67 10.07 5.69
C ASN A 56 4.80 10.84 4.69
N THR A 57 3.53 11.05 5.06
CA THR A 57 2.56 11.78 4.22
C THR A 57 2.91 13.24 3.97
N GLN A 58 3.78 13.83 4.81
CA GLN A 58 4.23 15.22 4.70
C GLN A 58 5.70 15.34 4.28
N ALA A 59 6.29 14.27 3.72
CA ALA A 59 7.65 14.34 3.19
C ALA A 59 7.72 15.38 2.07
N ILE A 60 8.66 16.32 2.16
CA ILE A 60 8.93 17.31 1.12
C ILE A 60 10.43 17.31 0.87
N ASN A 61 10.83 17.12 -0.38
CA ASN A 61 12.19 17.38 -0.78
C ASN A 61 12.43 18.90 -0.93
N PRO A 62 13.39 19.50 -0.23
CA PRO A 62 13.62 20.94 -0.29
C PRO A 62 14.18 21.44 -1.62
N THR A 63 14.86 20.58 -2.39
CA THR A 63 15.51 20.89 -3.67
C THR A 63 14.53 20.76 -4.84
N SER A 64 14.00 19.56 -5.07
CA SER A 64 13.09 19.23 -6.19
C SER A 64 11.65 19.63 -5.94
N LYS A 65 11.29 19.93 -4.69
CA LYS A 65 9.90 20.17 -4.22
C LYS A 65 8.98 18.95 -4.37
N ALA A 66 9.54 17.77 -4.61
CA ALA A 66 8.80 16.52 -4.58
C ALA A 66 8.07 16.34 -3.23
N ALA A 67 6.84 15.86 -3.26
CA ALA A 67 5.96 15.86 -2.08
C ALA A 67 5.21 14.53 -1.84
N GLY A 68 4.96 14.26 -0.57
CA GLY A 68 4.13 13.18 -0.06
C GLY A 68 4.74 11.78 -0.17
N LEU A 69 3.86 10.77 -0.09
CA LEU A 69 4.22 9.35 0.02
C LEU A 69 5.12 8.86 -1.12
N PHE A 70 4.84 9.29 -2.34
CA PHE A 70 5.51 8.86 -3.57
C PHE A 70 6.48 9.91 -4.14
N GLN A 71 6.80 10.96 -3.37
CA GLN A 71 7.68 12.07 -3.76
C GLN A 71 7.38 12.57 -5.19
N ILE A 72 6.14 13.02 -5.39
CA ILE A 72 5.68 13.48 -6.70
C ILE A 72 6.14 14.91 -6.95
N LEU A 73 6.75 15.17 -8.11
CA LEU A 73 7.14 16.51 -8.53
C LEU A 73 5.91 17.41 -8.76
N PRO A 74 5.96 18.69 -8.37
CA PRO A 74 4.85 19.62 -8.55
C PRO A 74 4.34 19.75 -9.98
N GLU A 75 5.20 19.59 -10.98
CA GLU A 75 4.84 19.66 -12.41
C GLU A 75 3.81 18.60 -12.82
N HIS A 76 3.75 17.44 -12.14
CA HIS A 76 2.73 16.42 -12.41
C HIS A 76 1.36 16.73 -11.80
N CYS A 77 1.28 17.70 -10.87
CA CYS A 77 0.03 18.18 -10.32
C CYS A 77 -0.69 19.05 -11.37
N GLY A 78 -1.91 18.67 -11.74
CA GLY A 78 -2.67 19.33 -12.80
C GLY A 78 -2.30 18.89 -14.22
N GLU A 79 -1.07 18.44 -14.48
CA GLU A 79 -0.66 17.86 -15.77
C GLU A 79 -1.13 16.40 -15.89
N LEU A 80 -0.44 15.49 -15.20
CA LEU A 80 -0.73 14.04 -15.22
C LEU A 80 -1.82 13.67 -14.22
N CYS A 81 -1.89 14.38 -13.09
CA CYS A 81 -2.87 14.13 -12.04
C CYS A 81 -3.88 15.27 -11.96
N LYS A 82 -5.06 15.10 -12.56
CA LYS A 82 -6.10 16.13 -12.62
C LYS A 82 -6.79 16.42 -11.28
N THR A 83 -6.73 15.47 -10.35
CA THR A 83 -7.31 15.60 -9.00
C THR A 83 -6.46 16.51 -8.11
N CYS A 84 -5.17 16.68 -8.44
CA CYS A 84 -4.28 17.63 -7.80
C CYS A 84 -4.41 18.99 -8.50
N THR A 85 -4.80 20.03 -7.75
CA THR A 85 -5.00 21.40 -8.25
C THR A 85 -3.86 22.33 -7.85
N THR A 86 -3.27 22.08 -6.68
CA THR A 86 -2.10 22.80 -6.17
C THR A 86 -1.07 21.81 -5.65
N PRO A 87 0.24 22.13 -5.70
CA PRO A 87 1.27 21.24 -5.16
C PRO A 87 1.07 20.83 -3.70
N SER A 88 0.39 21.66 -2.89
CA SER A 88 0.05 21.32 -1.51
C SER A 88 -0.94 20.16 -1.39
N ASP A 89 -1.74 19.89 -2.42
CA ASP A 89 -2.66 18.74 -2.46
C ASP A 89 -1.89 17.41 -2.45
N LEU A 90 -0.63 17.39 -2.89
CA LEU A 90 0.24 16.21 -2.85
C LEU A 90 0.60 15.79 -1.42
N LEU A 91 0.33 16.62 -0.41
CA LEU A 91 0.46 16.26 1.00
C LEU A 91 -0.77 15.52 1.54
N ASN A 92 -1.86 15.45 0.77
CA ASN A 92 -2.98 14.57 1.06
C ASN A 92 -2.64 13.16 0.55
N PRO A 93 -2.60 12.12 1.42
CA PRO A 93 -2.17 10.78 1.03
C PRO A 93 -3.05 10.13 -0.05
N THR A 94 -4.35 10.43 -0.05
CA THR A 94 -5.30 9.93 -1.07
C THR A 94 -4.99 10.55 -2.44
N ILE A 95 -4.84 11.87 -2.50
CA ILE A 95 -4.49 12.58 -3.74
C ILE A 95 -3.10 12.16 -4.22
N ASN A 96 -2.11 12.07 -3.33
CA ASN A 96 -0.75 11.64 -3.66
C ASN A 96 -0.74 10.24 -4.29
N THR A 97 -1.48 9.29 -3.71
CA THR A 97 -1.57 7.91 -4.22
C THR A 97 -2.29 7.84 -5.58
N GLU A 98 -3.33 8.65 -5.77
CA GLU A 98 -4.02 8.78 -7.05
C GLU A 98 -3.12 9.37 -8.14
N CYS A 99 -2.33 10.39 -7.79
CA CYS A 99 -1.34 10.96 -8.69
C CYS A 99 -0.25 9.95 -9.04
N ALA A 100 0.22 9.14 -8.09
CA ALA A 100 1.18 8.07 -8.35
C ALA A 100 0.61 7.05 -9.34
N LYS A 101 -0.68 6.71 -9.26
CA LYS A 101 -1.36 5.86 -10.25
C LYS A 101 -1.39 6.50 -11.64
N SER A 102 -1.66 7.80 -11.72
CA SER A 102 -1.68 8.52 -13.00
C SER A 102 -0.31 8.59 -13.65
N ILE A 103 0.75 8.85 -12.87
CA ILE A 103 2.15 8.82 -13.32
C ILE A 103 2.54 7.43 -13.78
N LEU A 104 2.23 6.39 -12.99
CA LEU A 104 2.50 5.00 -13.36
C LEU A 104 1.85 4.64 -14.71
N ASN A 105 0.60 5.06 -14.94
CA ASN A 105 -0.09 4.81 -16.20
C ASN A 105 0.53 5.56 -17.39
N SER A 106 1.14 6.72 -17.17
CA SER A 106 1.71 7.56 -18.22
C SER A 106 3.18 7.25 -18.53
N GLN A 107 3.99 6.99 -17.50
CA GLN A 107 5.46 6.91 -17.60
C GLN A 107 6.00 5.53 -17.17
N GLY A 108 5.18 4.68 -16.55
CA GLY A 108 5.60 3.41 -15.98
C GLY A 108 6.44 3.58 -14.71
N PHE A 109 6.96 2.47 -14.17
CA PHE A 109 7.73 2.48 -12.93
C PHE A 109 9.05 3.27 -13.01
N LYS A 110 9.56 3.52 -14.22
CA LYS A 110 10.81 4.27 -14.42
C LYS A 110 10.69 5.76 -14.07
N ALA A 111 9.48 6.25 -13.77
CA ALA A 111 9.29 7.59 -13.21
C ALA A 111 9.95 7.77 -11.83
N TRP A 112 10.21 6.67 -11.10
CA TRP A 112 10.89 6.69 -9.80
C TRP A 112 12.29 6.11 -9.92
N THR A 113 13.30 6.90 -9.54
CA THR A 113 14.72 6.49 -9.55
C THR A 113 14.98 5.31 -8.62
N THR A 114 14.25 5.23 -7.49
CA THR A 114 14.24 4.09 -6.56
C THR A 114 13.96 2.77 -7.29
N TYR A 115 12.92 2.73 -8.13
CA TYR A 115 12.62 1.54 -8.92
C TYR A 115 13.69 1.29 -9.99
N ALA A 116 14.09 2.35 -10.71
CA ALA A 116 15.07 2.24 -11.79
C ALA A 116 16.45 1.74 -11.30
N SER A 117 16.81 2.03 -10.05
CA SER A 117 18.05 1.60 -9.40
C SER A 117 18.00 0.15 -8.91
N GLY A 118 16.83 -0.49 -8.93
CA GLY A 118 16.63 -1.87 -8.50
C GLY A 118 16.35 -2.06 -7.01
N ASP A 119 16.12 -0.98 -6.25
CA ASP A 119 15.90 -1.04 -4.79
C ASP A 119 14.67 -1.86 -4.39
N CYS A 120 13.71 -2.00 -5.32
CA CYS A 120 12.50 -2.80 -5.13
C CYS A 120 12.62 -4.27 -5.54
N LYS A 121 13.79 -4.70 -6.02
CA LYS A 121 14.02 -6.12 -6.32
C LYS A 121 14.01 -6.93 -5.01
N ASN A 122 13.12 -7.91 -4.92
CA ASN A 122 12.93 -8.79 -3.75
C ASN A 122 12.52 -8.05 -2.46
N TRP A 123 11.93 -6.86 -2.58
CA TRP A 123 11.49 -6.10 -1.41
C TRP A 123 10.31 -6.79 -0.70
N ASN A 124 10.43 -7.00 0.61
CA ASN A 124 9.46 -7.75 1.42
C ASN A 124 9.17 -7.11 2.79
N LYS A 125 9.52 -5.83 3.00
CA LYS A 125 9.37 -5.14 4.30
C LYS A 125 7.91 -4.89 4.69
N CYS A 126 7.02 -4.75 3.70
CA CYS A 126 5.60 -4.53 3.92
C CYS A 126 4.78 -5.46 3.03
N VAL A 127 4.99 -6.76 3.21
CA VAL A 127 4.04 -7.77 2.73
C VAL A 127 3.12 -8.10 3.90
N ALA A 128 1.80 -8.06 3.67
CA ALA A 128 0.87 -8.56 4.65
C ALA A 128 1.30 -10.00 4.97
N PRO A 129 1.24 -10.46 6.23
CA PRO A 129 1.31 -11.89 6.48
C PRO A 129 0.22 -12.49 5.59
N SER A 130 0.63 -13.22 4.55
CA SER A 130 -0.31 -13.98 3.74
C SER A 130 -1.10 -14.78 4.76
N ALA A 131 -2.40 -14.50 4.89
CA ALA A 131 -3.27 -15.02 5.93
C ALA A 131 -2.83 -16.45 6.23
N SER A 132 -2.15 -16.61 7.38
CA SER A 132 -1.54 -17.88 7.75
C SER A 132 -2.67 -18.88 7.70
N THR A 133 -2.60 -19.79 6.74
CA THR A 133 -3.49 -20.93 6.67
C THR A 133 -3.42 -21.56 8.05
N HIS A 134 -4.51 -21.50 8.81
CA HIS A 134 -4.69 -22.28 10.02
C HIS A 134 -4.65 -23.74 9.58
N ALA A 135 -3.45 -24.29 9.45
CA ALA A 135 -3.22 -25.70 9.32
C ALA A 135 -3.61 -26.30 10.67
N ALA A 136 -4.79 -26.92 10.69
CA ALA A 136 -5.29 -27.73 11.78
C ALA A 136 -4.20 -28.71 12.22
N SER A 137 -3.66 -28.49 13.42
CA SER A 137 -2.78 -29.42 14.10
C SER A 137 -3.62 -30.58 14.64
N THR A 138 -3.92 -31.55 13.77
CA THR A 138 -4.49 -32.83 14.19
C THR A 138 -3.36 -33.68 14.76
N HIS A 139 -3.24 -33.69 16.09
CA HIS A 139 -2.28 -34.49 16.84
C HIS A 139 -2.76 -35.94 16.85
N GLY A 140 -2.07 -36.82 16.12
CA GLY A 140 -2.30 -38.26 16.09
C GLY A 140 -1.18 -38.99 16.81
N SER A 141 -1.51 -39.70 17.89
CA SER A 141 -0.63 -40.68 18.53
C SER A 141 -1.43 -41.84 19.14
N THR A 142 -1.48 -42.94 18.39
CA THR A 142 -1.28 -44.36 18.77
C THR A 142 -1.73 -44.90 20.15
N GLY A 143 -2.65 -45.90 20.15
CA GLY A 143 -2.78 -46.93 21.20
C GLY A 143 -4.13 -47.69 21.22
N PRO A 144 -4.21 -49.00 21.56
CA PRO A 144 -5.12 -49.95 20.88
C PRO A 144 -6.33 -50.49 21.70
N SER A 145 -7.26 -51.15 20.98
CA SER A 145 -8.13 -52.28 21.39
C SER A 145 -9.60 -52.03 21.77
N THR A 146 -10.44 -52.90 21.18
CA THR A 146 -11.69 -53.54 21.67
C THR A 146 -13.09 -52.93 21.45
N HIS A 147 -13.85 -53.66 20.61
CA HIS A 147 -15.28 -54.03 20.65
C HIS A 147 -16.40 -52.97 20.46
N GLY A 148 -17.27 -53.21 19.47
CA GLY A 148 -18.69 -52.84 19.52
C GLY A 148 -19.33 -52.39 18.21
N SER A 149 -20.08 -53.29 17.56
CA SER A 149 -21.06 -53.08 16.47
C SER A 149 -22.08 -51.95 16.78
N THR A 150 -22.82 -51.28 15.88
CA THR A 150 -23.55 -51.74 14.69
C THR A 150 -24.18 -50.53 13.95
N THR A 151 -24.21 -50.60 12.61
CA THR A 151 -25.26 -50.16 11.64
C THR A 151 -25.67 -48.70 11.33
N HIS A 152 -25.63 -48.45 10.01
CA HIS A 152 -26.60 -47.81 9.09
C HIS A 152 -26.55 -46.30 8.78
N GLY A 153 -26.33 -45.99 7.48
CA GLY A 153 -26.83 -44.76 6.84
C GLY A 153 -26.04 -44.28 5.61
N SER A 154 -26.35 -44.82 4.42
CA SER A 154 -25.98 -44.30 3.08
C SER A 154 -26.48 -42.84 2.89
N THR A 155 -25.92 -41.95 2.06
CA THR A 155 -25.93 -41.99 0.57
C THR A 155 -25.08 -40.86 -0.06
N THR A 156 -24.37 -41.21 -1.14
CA THR A 156 -24.27 -40.53 -2.46
C THR A 156 -23.45 -39.24 -2.66
N SER A 157 -22.24 -39.44 -3.21
CA SER A 157 -21.69 -38.96 -4.50
C SER A 157 -21.82 -37.49 -4.93
N THR A 158 -20.68 -36.81 -5.16
CA THR A 158 -20.18 -36.51 -6.53
C THR A 158 -18.75 -35.97 -6.54
N THR A 159 -18.00 -36.45 -7.54
CA THR A 159 -16.59 -36.25 -7.82
C THR A 159 -16.38 -35.05 -8.74
N TYR A 160 -15.38 -34.20 -8.48
CA TYR A 160 -14.69 -33.43 -9.52
C TYR A 160 -13.17 -33.38 -9.25
N THR A 161 -12.42 -33.87 -10.22
CA THR A 161 -10.96 -33.98 -10.30
C THR A 161 -10.39 -32.86 -11.16
N SER A 162 -9.31 -32.22 -10.70
CA SER A 162 -8.23 -31.55 -11.45
C SER A 162 -7.51 -30.61 -10.47
N GLY A 163 -6.19 -30.45 -10.41
CA GLY A 163 -5.06 -30.95 -11.17
C GLY A 163 -3.83 -30.27 -10.56
N ALA A 164 -2.69 -30.96 -10.60
CA ALA A 164 -1.44 -30.64 -9.92
C ALA A 164 -0.81 -29.29 -10.29
N SER A 165 -0.01 -28.72 -9.38
CA SER A 165 1.43 -28.52 -9.62
C SER A 165 2.15 -27.91 -8.41
N SER A 166 3.21 -28.60 -8.03
CA SER A 166 4.14 -28.38 -6.95
C SER A 166 5.25 -27.40 -7.35
N GLY A 167 5.58 -26.45 -6.47
CA GLY A 167 6.72 -25.54 -6.64
C GLY A 167 7.33 -25.21 -5.28
N LEU A 168 8.37 -25.96 -4.93
CA LEU A 168 9.23 -25.75 -3.76
C LEU A 168 10.15 -24.53 -3.98
N PHE A 169 10.14 -23.56 -3.07
CA PHE A 169 11.22 -22.58 -2.95
C PHE A 169 11.69 -22.52 -1.49
N ASP A 170 12.84 -23.12 -1.26
CA ASP A 170 13.70 -22.97 -0.07
C ASP A 170 14.38 -21.60 -0.15
N PHE A 171 14.21 -20.74 0.86
CA PHE A 171 15.08 -19.58 1.04
C PHE A 171 15.49 -19.41 2.49
N LYS A 172 16.75 -19.76 2.71
CA LYS A 172 17.58 -19.57 3.88
C LYS A 172 17.75 -18.08 4.20
N ALA A 173 17.33 -17.69 5.40
CA ALA A 173 17.54 -16.37 5.97
C ALA A 173 19.02 -16.11 6.28
N ASN A 174 19.52 -14.91 5.96
CA ASN A 174 20.71 -14.38 6.61
C ASN A 174 20.49 -12.91 6.99
N ASN A 175 20.67 -12.66 8.29
CA ASN A 175 20.63 -11.37 8.96
C ASN A 175 21.87 -10.55 8.59
N GLY A 176 21.70 -9.25 8.35
CA GLY A 176 22.83 -8.36 8.10
C GLY A 176 22.46 -6.89 8.21
N GLY A 177 22.65 -6.35 9.42
CA GLY A 177 23.27 -5.04 9.70
C GLY A 177 22.76 -3.80 8.97
N GLY A 178 22.14 -2.90 9.73
CA GLY A 178 21.78 -1.57 9.25
C GLY A 178 22.98 -0.73 8.81
N GLN A 179 22.72 0.23 7.93
CA GLN A 179 23.41 1.51 7.91
C GLN A 179 22.41 2.61 7.55
N ASP A 180 22.27 3.49 8.52
CA ASP A 180 22.03 4.93 8.43
C ASP A 180 22.64 5.52 7.14
N MET A 181 21.82 6.00 6.22
CA MET A 181 22.28 6.93 5.18
C MET A 181 21.13 7.81 4.68
N VAL A 182 21.24 9.07 5.10
CA VAL A 182 20.73 10.26 4.45
C VAL A 182 21.01 10.18 2.94
N LYS A 183 20.01 9.83 2.12
CA LYS A 183 20.07 10.02 0.67
C LYS A 183 19.29 11.29 0.33
N TYR A 184 20.05 12.34 0.02
CA TYR A 184 19.57 13.52 -0.70
C TYR A 184 19.18 13.11 -2.12
N PHE A 185 17.92 13.35 -2.51
CA PHE A 185 17.48 13.51 -3.89
C PHE A 185 16.44 14.62 -3.96
#